data_AF-A0A8J7YMJ3-F1
#
_entry.id   AF-A0A8J7YMJ3-F1
#
_cell.length_a   1.000
_cell.length_b   1.000
_cell.length_c   1.000
_cell.angle_alpha   90.00
_cell.angle_beta   90.00
_cell.angle_gamma   90.00
#
_symmetry.space_group_name_H-M   'P 1'
#
loop_
_entity.id
_entity.type
_entity.pdbx_description
1 polymer ?
#
loop_
_entity_poly.entity_id
_entity_poly.type
_entity_poly.pdbx_seq_one_letter_code
_entity_poly.pdbx_strand_id
1 'polypeptide(L)'
;IRTSQRERAVTTLPPVFESVVTETPDLFVQAIYDLSVPEMVVDRVCMLGDSAFVARPHTAAGTAKAVGDAVTFAETLSQHESLETALTAWNQARRAYGAQLVARGTRMGEDRLNLGS
;
A
#
# COMPACT_ATOMS: atom_id res chain seq x y z
N ILE A 1 19.62 7.84 -14.50
CA ILE A 1 18.84 7.96 -13.24
C ILE A 1 19.76 7.96 -12.01
N ARG A 2 20.51 6.87 -11.74
CA ARG A 2 21.38 6.75 -10.55
C ARG A 2 22.35 7.94 -10.36
N THR A 3 23.13 8.29 -11.38
CA THR A 3 24.07 9.42 -11.32
C THR A 3 23.35 10.74 -11.04
N SER A 4 22.26 11.01 -11.78
CA SER A 4 21.44 12.22 -11.58
C SER A 4 20.84 12.32 -10.17
N GLN A 5 20.41 11.20 -9.56
CA GLN A 5 19.90 11.23 -8.18
C GLN A 5 21.01 11.49 -7.15
N ARG A 6 22.22 10.96 -7.38
CA ARG A 6 23.39 11.24 -6.52
C ARG A 6 23.82 12.71 -6.64
N GLU A 7 23.91 13.25 -7.85
CA GLU A 7 24.23 14.67 -8.08
C GLU A 7 23.19 15.60 -7.43
N ARG A 8 21.89 15.26 -7.55
CA ARG A 8 20.83 15.98 -6.85
C ARG A 8 20.97 15.89 -5.33
N ALA A 9 21.32 14.72 -4.79
CA ALA A 9 21.52 14.57 -3.35
C ALA A 9 22.62 15.51 -2.81
N VAL A 10 23.77 15.57 -3.48
CA VAL A 10 24.91 16.45 -3.13
C VAL A 10 24.52 17.93 -3.15
N THR A 11 23.64 18.33 -4.08
CA THR A 11 23.30 19.75 -4.30
C THR A 11 22.06 20.21 -3.52
N THR A 12 21.20 19.31 -3.05
CA THR A 12 19.89 19.66 -2.47
C THR A 12 19.66 19.15 -1.05
N LEU A 13 20.38 18.12 -0.60
CA LEU A 13 20.11 17.49 0.69
C LEU A 13 21.12 17.90 1.76
N PRO A 14 20.73 17.92 3.04
CA PRO A 14 21.67 18.05 4.15
C PRO A 14 22.71 16.89 4.15
N PRO A 15 23.92 17.10 4.71
CA PRO A 15 25.03 16.12 4.61
C PRO A 15 24.70 14.70 5.05
N VAL A 16 23.85 14.57 6.09
CA VAL A 16 23.41 13.26 6.59
C VAL A 16 22.58 12.48 5.57
N PHE A 17 21.76 13.16 4.77
CA PHE A 17 20.91 12.53 3.76
C PHE A 17 21.62 12.36 2.42
N GLU A 18 22.55 13.26 2.08
CA GLU A 18 23.46 13.09 0.94
C GLU A 18 24.22 11.76 1.06
N SER A 19 24.87 11.52 2.20
CA SER A 19 25.70 10.33 2.44
C SER A 19 24.90 9.05 2.25
N VAL A 20 23.66 9.00 2.74
CA VAL A 20 22.76 7.85 2.54
C VAL A 20 22.52 7.56 1.05
N VAL A 21 22.32 8.59 0.22
CA VAL A 21 22.06 8.41 -1.22
C VAL A 21 23.34 8.04 -1.99
N THR A 22 24.47 8.66 -1.67
CA THR A 22 25.74 8.43 -2.38
C THR A 22 26.35 7.08 -2.04
N GLU A 23 26.24 6.63 -0.79
CA GLU A 23 26.79 5.35 -0.31
C GLU A 23 25.89 4.13 -0.61
N THR A 24 24.61 4.33 -0.95
CA THR A 24 23.73 3.21 -1.35
C THR A 24 24.24 2.57 -2.66
N PRO A 25 24.70 1.30 -2.65
CA PRO A 25 25.33 0.67 -3.83
C PRO A 25 24.36 0.51 -4.99
N ASP A 26 23.17 -0.01 -4.71
CA ASP A 26 22.11 -0.28 -5.69
C ASP A 26 20.96 0.72 -5.58
N LEU A 27 21.28 2.00 -5.77
CA LEU A 27 20.27 3.06 -5.75
C LEU A 27 19.20 2.80 -6.82
N PHE A 28 17.93 2.82 -6.41
CA PHE A 28 16.79 2.74 -7.31
C PHE A 28 15.74 3.78 -6.94
N VAL A 29 14.88 4.09 -7.89
CA VAL A 29 13.75 5.00 -7.70
C VAL A 29 12.49 4.18 -7.90
N GLN A 30 11.60 4.23 -6.90
CA GLN A 30 10.29 3.61 -6.98
C GLN A 30 9.24 4.72 -6.94
N ALA A 31 8.38 4.74 -7.95
CA ALA A 31 7.23 5.64 -7.95
C ALA A 31 6.24 5.20 -6.86
N ILE A 32 5.67 6.18 -6.17
CA ILE A 32 4.63 5.96 -5.17
C ILE A 32 3.29 6.00 -5.90
N TYR A 33 2.56 4.88 -5.81
CA TYR A 33 1.20 4.77 -6.32
C TYR A 33 0.23 4.54 -5.17
N ASP A 34 -1.03 4.83 -5.43
CA ASP A 34 -2.16 4.39 -4.64
C ASP A 34 -3.20 3.75 -5.57
N LEU A 35 -3.92 2.75 -5.04
CA LEU A 35 -4.93 1.99 -5.77
C LEU A 35 -6.04 1.58 -4.80
N SER A 36 -7.28 1.63 -5.26
CA SER A 36 -8.44 1.07 -4.55
C SER A 36 -9.40 0.46 -5.55
N VAL A 37 -9.69 -0.83 -5.40
CA VAL A 37 -10.73 -1.49 -6.18
C VAL A 37 -12.12 -1.18 -5.62
N PRO A 38 -13.15 -1.07 -6.48
CA PRO A 38 -14.52 -0.89 -6.01
C PRO A 38 -15.05 -2.14 -5.32
N GLU A 39 -14.62 -3.34 -5.72
CA GLU A 39 -15.01 -4.61 -5.11
C GLU A 39 -13.80 -5.58 -5.13
N MET A 40 -13.63 -6.36 -4.07
CA MET A 40 -12.57 -7.37 -3.94
C MET A 40 -12.99 -8.74 -4.47
N VAL A 41 -14.28 -8.97 -4.67
CA VAL A 41 -14.84 -10.22 -5.20
C VAL A 41 -15.68 -9.91 -6.44
N VAL A 42 -15.39 -10.61 -7.53
CA VAL A 42 -16.20 -10.60 -8.75
C VAL A 42 -16.41 -12.05 -9.16
N ASP A 43 -17.67 -12.51 -9.12
CA ASP A 43 -18.06 -13.91 -9.30
C ASP A 43 -17.27 -14.86 -8.38
N ARG A 44 -16.29 -15.58 -8.94
CA ARG A 44 -15.42 -16.54 -8.22
C ARG A 44 -13.97 -16.08 -8.14
N VAL A 45 -13.69 -14.83 -8.52
CA VAL A 45 -12.34 -14.24 -8.47
C VAL A 45 -12.24 -13.31 -7.27
N CYS A 46 -11.22 -13.52 -6.45
CA CYS A 46 -10.94 -12.72 -5.25
C CYS A 46 -9.60 -12.00 -5.40
N MET A 47 -9.57 -10.70 -5.14
CA MET A 47 -8.36 -9.87 -5.14
C MET A 47 -7.93 -9.57 -3.71
N LEU A 48 -6.66 -9.78 -3.40
CA LEU A 48 -6.09 -9.63 -2.06
C LEU A 48 -4.79 -8.84 -2.11
N GLY A 49 -4.38 -8.26 -0.98
CA GLY A 49 -3.10 -7.54 -0.92
C GLY A 49 -3.07 -6.38 -1.92
N ASP A 50 -1.92 -6.18 -2.56
CA ASP A 50 -1.71 -5.04 -3.45
C ASP A 50 -2.51 -5.13 -4.75
N SER A 51 -3.03 -6.32 -5.12
CA SER A 51 -3.93 -6.43 -6.29
C SER A 51 -5.30 -5.78 -6.05
N ALA A 52 -5.67 -5.56 -4.79
CA ALA A 52 -6.93 -4.91 -4.41
C ALA A 52 -6.72 -3.47 -3.92
N PHE A 53 -5.72 -3.26 -3.05
CA PHE A 53 -5.47 -1.96 -2.45
C PHE A 53 -3.97 -1.74 -2.28
N VAL A 54 -3.47 -0.66 -2.87
CA VAL A 54 -2.09 -0.19 -2.67
C VAL A 54 -2.17 1.07 -1.83
N ALA A 55 -1.78 0.97 -0.56
CA ALA A 55 -1.65 2.13 0.32
C ALA A 55 -0.24 2.71 0.19
N ARG A 56 -0.13 4.05 0.20
CA ARG A 56 1.18 4.72 0.18
C ARG A 56 2.06 4.25 1.35
N PRO A 57 3.40 4.19 1.17
CA PRO A 57 4.33 3.58 2.12
C PRO A 57 4.37 4.28 3.49
N HIS A 58 3.86 5.51 3.60
CA HIS A 58 3.78 6.26 4.86
C HIS A 58 3.02 5.55 5.99
N THR A 59 2.11 4.64 5.65
CA THR A 59 1.38 3.83 6.63
C THR A 59 2.19 2.66 7.19
N ALA A 60 3.25 2.24 6.49
CA ALA A 60 3.99 0.99 6.73
C ALA A 60 3.10 -0.27 6.88
N ALA A 61 1.91 -0.25 6.28
CA ALA A 61 0.86 -1.23 6.55
C ALA A 61 0.62 -2.25 5.43
N GLY A 62 1.29 -2.13 4.27
CA GLY A 62 1.01 -2.96 3.08
C GLY A 62 1.09 -4.47 3.36
N THR A 63 2.19 -4.93 3.96
CA THR A 63 2.38 -6.34 4.31
C THR A 63 1.34 -6.81 5.34
N ALA A 64 1.13 -6.04 6.40
CA ALA A 64 0.14 -6.39 7.43
C ALA A 64 -1.30 -6.43 6.88
N LYS A 65 -1.63 -5.52 5.96
CA LYS A 65 -2.90 -5.51 5.22
C LYS A 65 -3.07 -6.79 4.40
N ALA A 66 -2.07 -7.17 3.62
CA ALA A 66 -2.12 -8.37 2.78
C ALA A 66 -2.25 -9.66 3.62
N VAL A 67 -1.50 -9.76 4.71
CA VAL A 67 -1.63 -10.86 5.68
C VAL A 67 -3.03 -10.86 6.29
N GLY A 68 -3.53 -9.70 6.72
CA GLY A 68 -4.88 -9.55 7.24
C GLY A 68 -5.95 -9.99 6.25
N ASP A 69 -5.83 -9.61 4.97
CA ASP A 69 -6.75 -10.05 3.91
C ASP A 69 -6.80 -11.59 3.83
N ALA A 70 -5.64 -12.24 3.82
CA ALA A 70 -5.53 -13.70 3.68
C ALA A 70 -6.04 -14.46 4.92
N VAL A 71 -5.68 -13.98 6.12
CA VAL A 71 -6.13 -14.60 7.38
C VAL A 71 -7.64 -14.49 7.50
N THR A 72 -8.21 -13.29 7.35
CA THR A 72 -9.66 -13.11 7.48
C THR A 72 -10.42 -13.80 6.35
N PHE A 73 -9.81 -13.98 5.17
CA PHE A 73 -10.39 -14.75 4.08
C PHE A 73 -10.59 -16.21 4.50
N ALA A 74 -9.53 -16.86 4.99
CA ALA A 74 -9.60 -18.24 5.46
C ALA A 74 -10.59 -18.40 6.62
N GLU A 75 -10.57 -17.47 7.59
CA GLU A 75 -11.50 -17.48 8.73
C GLU A 75 -12.96 -17.34 8.27
N THR A 76 -13.26 -16.37 7.41
CA THR A 76 -14.63 -16.12 6.96
C THR A 76 -15.19 -17.31 6.17
N LEU A 77 -14.36 -17.96 5.34
CA LEU A 77 -14.72 -19.17 4.62
C LEU A 77 -15.04 -20.34 5.57
N SER A 78 -14.34 -20.45 6.70
CA SER A 78 -14.58 -21.52 7.67
C SER A 78 -15.84 -21.30 8.53
N GLN A 79 -16.31 -20.06 8.63
CA GLN A 79 -17.41 -19.66 9.53
C GLN A 79 -18.78 -19.65 8.86
N HIS A 80 -18.85 -19.84 7.55
CA HIS A 80 -20.08 -19.78 6.77
C HIS A 80 -20.27 -21.08 5.98
N GLU A 81 -21.52 -21.54 5.90
CA GLU A 81 -21.87 -22.74 5.13
C GLU A 81 -21.88 -22.48 3.62
N SER A 82 -22.28 -21.26 3.23
CA SER A 82 -22.33 -20.84 1.83
C SER A 82 -21.10 -20.02 1.46
N LEU A 83 -20.42 -20.43 0.38
CA LEU A 83 -19.31 -19.69 -0.21
C LEU A 83 -19.73 -18.27 -0.59
N GLU A 84 -20.92 -18.09 -1.17
CA GLU A 84 -21.41 -16.78 -1.61
C GLU A 84 -21.58 -15.82 -0.41
N THR A 85 -22.16 -16.33 0.68
CA THR A 85 -22.33 -15.56 1.91
C THR A 85 -20.98 -15.21 2.53
N ALA A 86 -20.05 -16.17 2.57
CA ALA A 86 -18.70 -15.95 3.08
C ALA A 86 -17.95 -14.87 2.30
N LEU A 87 -17.96 -14.97 0.96
CA LEU A 87 -17.28 -14.02 0.08
C LEU A 87 -17.89 -12.63 0.16
N THR A 88 -19.23 -12.53 0.24
CA THR A 88 -19.93 -11.26 0.40
C THR A 88 -19.54 -10.58 1.72
N ALA A 89 -19.55 -11.32 2.83
CA ALA A 89 -19.20 -10.80 4.14
C ALA A 89 -17.72 -10.35 4.19
N TRP A 90 -16.81 -11.18 3.70
CA TRP A 90 -15.39 -10.86 3.65
C TRP A 90 -15.10 -9.64 2.77
N ASN A 91 -15.70 -9.59 1.57
CA ASN A 91 -15.56 -8.48 0.63
C ASN A 91 -15.98 -7.14 1.27
N GLN A 92 -17.16 -7.09 1.90
CA GLN A 92 -17.65 -5.88 2.53
C GLN A 92 -16.69 -5.38 3.64
N ALA A 93 -16.24 -6.28 4.50
CA ALA A 93 -15.35 -5.94 5.60
C ALA A 93 -13.96 -5.46 5.12
N ARG A 94 -13.35 -6.20 4.19
CA ARG A 94 -11.99 -5.90 3.71
C ARG A 94 -11.93 -4.73 2.76
N ARG A 95 -12.96 -4.51 1.95
CA ARG A 95 -13.08 -3.31 1.10
C ARG A 95 -13.10 -2.04 1.94
N ALA A 96 -13.93 -2.00 3.00
CA ALA A 96 -14.02 -0.84 3.89
C ALA A 96 -12.68 -0.55 4.58
N TYR A 97 -12.03 -1.60 5.10
CA TYR A 97 -10.70 -1.48 5.70
C TYR A 97 -9.64 -0.97 4.70
N GLY A 98 -9.58 -1.56 3.50
CA GLY A 98 -8.64 -1.18 2.46
C GLY A 98 -8.79 0.28 2.04
N ALA A 99 -10.02 0.73 1.78
CA ALA A 99 -10.30 2.13 1.40
C ALA A 99 -9.87 3.12 2.49
N GLN A 100 -10.13 2.82 3.77
CA GLN A 100 -9.69 3.65 4.89
C GLN A 100 -8.16 3.73 4.98
N LEU A 101 -7.48 2.61 4.76
CA LEU A 101 -6.02 2.55 4.81
C LEU A 101 -5.37 3.37 3.70
N VAL A 102 -5.89 3.26 2.46
CA VAL A 102 -5.40 4.04 1.31
C VAL A 102 -5.61 5.53 1.57
N ALA A 103 -6.81 5.94 2.00
CA ALA A 103 -7.11 7.33 2.31
C ALA A 103 -6.19 7.88 3.42
N ARG A 104 -5.88 7.08 4.45
CA ARG A 104 -4.90 7.44 5.49
C ARG A 104 -3.50 7.62 4.90
N GLY A 105 -3.06 6.72 4.03
CA GLY A 105 -1.74 6.80 3.39
C GLY A 105 -1.58 8.02 2.49
N THR A 106 -2.64 8.42 1.79
CA THR A 106 -2.67 9.65 0.99
C THR A 106 -2.49 10.88 1.88
N ARG A 107 -3.31 11.03 2.93
CA ARG A 107 -3.21 12.16 3.89
C ARG A 107 -1.83 12.26 4.53
N MET A 108 -1.30 11.14 5.05
CA MET A 108 0.04 11.12 5.66
C MET A 108 1.14 11.50 4.66
N GLY A 109 0.95 11.21 3.37
CA GLY A 109 1.88 11.63 2.32
C GLY A 109 1.78 13.12 2.02
N GLU A 110 0.57 13.67 1.94
CA GLU A 110 0.31 15.10 1.73
C GLU A 110 0.90 15.93 2.87
N ASP A 111 0.65 15.53 4.12
CA ASP A 111 1.16 16.19 5.33
C ASP A 111 2.69 16.20 5.38
N ARG A 112 3.35 15.12 4.92
CA ARG A 112 4.82 14.99 4.97
C ARG A 112 5.54 15.67 3.82
N LEU A 113 4.88 15.82 2.68
CA LEU A 113 5.49 16.36 1.47
C LEU A 113 5.11 17.83 1.23
N ASN A 114 4.30 18.45 2.10
CA ASN A 114 3.74 19.79 1.92
C ASN A 114 3.09 19.98 0.53
N LEU A 115 2.47 18.93 -0.02
CA LEU A 115 1.85 18.98 -1.34
C LEU A 115 0.46 19.64 -1.32
N GLY A 116 0.01 20.08 -0.15
CA GLY A 116 -1.30 20.71 0.10
C GLY A 116 -1.24 22.19 0.47
N SER A 117 -0.10 22.88 0.29
CA SER A 117 0.06 24.33 0.48
C SER A 117 0.55 25.02 -0.79
#